data_AF-A0A1K1QEI6-F1
#
_entry.id   AF-A0A1K1QEI6-F1
#
_cell.length_a   1.000
_cell.length_b   1.000
_cell.length_c   1.000
_cell.angle_alpha   90.00
_cell.angle_beta   90.00
_cell.angle_gamma   90.00
#
_symmetry.space_group_name_H-M   'P 1'
#
loop_
_entity.id
_entity.type
_entity.pdbx_description
1 polymer ?
#
loop_
_entity_poly.entity_id
_entity_poly.type
_entity_poly.pdbx_seq_one_letter_code
_entity_poly.pdbx_strand_id
1 'polypeptide(L)'
;MKTKILLNILFAFFITSCLAQNNRIENALTACTYEAFSDNGIAFKNKISSYQNLLIKEKIITDPSGKSYLQLLQKFADGKGLNKVPSKFFIAQLQTIESPNSDKVRECQKITKNESEQYNNSTFKAFEKVISNQYSPNSLVVALLKLLIEEDLELDFYKIRILVLTSKIYME
;
A
#
# COMPACT_ATOMS: atom_id res chain seq x y z
N MET A 1 -29.47 19.79 -48.67
CA MET A 1 -29.91 20.50 -47.46
C MET A 1 -30.15 19.50 -46.33
N LYS A 2 -29.54 19.76 -45.17
CA LYS A 2 -29.96 19.42 -43.80
C LYS A 2 -30.42 17.99 -43.52
N THR A 3 -29.56 17.19 -42.89
CA THR A 3 -29.80 16.56 -41.56
C THR A 3 -28.77 15.47 -41.29
N LYS A 4 -27.60 15.83 -40.75
CA LYS A 4 -26.77 15.00 -39.87
C LYS A 4 -25.97 15.97 -39.00
N ILE A 5 -25.58 15.55 -37.79
CA ILE A 5 -24.97 16.36 -36.72
C ILE A 5 -26.02 16.90 -35.73
N LEU A 6 -26.70 16.01 -35.02
CA LEU A 6 -27.34 16.30 -33.74
C LEU A 6 -27.35 15.02 -32.88
N LEU A 7 -26.18 14.40 -32.69
CA LEU A 7 -26.05 13.28 -31.74
C LEU A 7 -24.58 13.05 -31.35
N ASN A 8 -23.88 14.03 -30.77
CA ASN A 8 -22.54 13.77 -30.21
C ASN A 8 -22.05 14.77 -29.14
N ILE A 9 -22.94 15.48 -28.45
CA ILE A 9 -22.56 16.46 -27.40
C ILE A 9 -23.29 16.18 -26.08
N LEU A 10 -23.65 14.92 -25.79
CA LEU A 10 -24.30 14.57 -24.51
C LEU A 10 -23.63 13.42 -23.74
N PHE A 11 -22.44 12.97 -24.16
CA PHE A 11 -21.68 11.94 -23.45
C PHE A 11 -20.42 12.45 -22.74
N ALA A 12 -20.11 13.76 -22.83
CA ALA A 12 -18.91 14.33 -22.22
C ALA A 12 -19.08 14.74 -20.73
N PHE A 13 -20.30 14.68 -20.18
CA PHE A 13 -20.59 15.22 -18.84
C PHE A 13 -20.87 14.18 -17.73
N PHE A 14 -20.70 12.88 -18.01
CA PHE A 14 -20.97 11.82 -17.02
C PHE A 14 -19.73 11.19 -16.35
N ILE A 15 -18.53 11.70 -16.60
CA ILE A 15 -17.28 11.14 -16.02
C ILE A 15 -16.68 11.95 -14.86
N THR A 16 -17.26 13.09 -14.46
CA THR A 16 -16.63 13.96 -13.44
C THR A 16 -17.17 13.80 -12.02
N SER A 17 -18.04 12.83 -11.74
CA SER A 17 -18.72 12.75 -10.43
C SER A 17 -18.43 11.49 -9.60
N CYS A 18 -17.35 10.76 -9.88
CA CYS A 18 -16.91 9.61 -9.06
C CYS A 18 -15.58 9.82 -8.31
N LEU A 19 -15.05 11.05 -8.22
CA LEU A 19 -13.82 11.33 -7.46
C LEU A 19 -14.06 11.91 -6.05
N ALA A 20 -15.32 12.04 -5.64
CA ALA A 20 -15.70 12.41 -4.27
C ALA A 20 -15.85 11.18 -3.34
N GLN A 21 -15.35 10.00 -3.73
CA GLN A 21 -15.23 8.86 -2.82
C GLN A 21 -14.13 9.16 -1.81
N ASN A 22 -14.52 9.55 -0.58
CA ASN A 22 -13.76 9.44 0.68
C ASN A 22 -12.27 9.10 0.48
N ASN A 23 -11.48 10.06 -0.04
CA ASN A 23 -10.11 9.77 -0.45
C ASN A 23 -9.25 9.70 0.82
N ARG A 24 -9.15 8.49 1.37
CA ARG A 24 -8.29 8.17 2.50
C ARG A 24 -6.88 8.69 2.24
N ILE A 25 -6.29 9.36 3.24
CA ILE A 25 -4.97 9.99 3.11
C ILE A 25 -3.90 9.00 2.61
N GLU A 26 -4.04 7.73 2.95
CA GLU A 26 -3.18 6.62 2.52
C GLU A 26 -3.10 6.47 0.98
N ASN A 27 -4.20 6.74 0.26
CA ASN A 27 -4.21 6.71 -1.20
C ASN A 27 -3.33 7.82 -1.77
N ALA A 28 -3.50 9.05 -1.27
CA ALA A 28 -2.69 10.19 -1.67
C ALA A 28 -1.20 9.99 -1.34
N LEU A 29 -0.89 9.45 -0.15
CA LEU A 29 0.49 9.13 0.24
C LEU A 29 1.12 8.03 -0.63
N THR A 30 0.32 7.08 -1.11
CA THR A 30 0.77 6.06 -2.05
C THR A 30 0.99 6.66 -3.44
N ALA A 31 0.11 7.56 -3.91
CA ALA A 31 0.29 8.30 -5.15
C ALA A 31 1.59 9.11 -5.14
N CYS A 32 1.89 9.84 -4.05
CA CYS A 32 3.17 10.52 -3.85
C CYS A 32 4.38 9.60 -4.04
N THR A 33 4.25 8.33 -3.66
CA THR A 33 5.33 7.34 -3.81
C THR A 33 5.46 6.91 -5.27
N TYR A 34 4.35 6.62 -5.95
CA TYR A 34 4.35 6.20 -7.35
C TYR A 34 4.85 7.28 -8.30
N GLU A 35 4.36 8.52 -8.14
CA GLU A 35 4.73 9.66 -9.00
C GLU A 35 6.20 10.11 -8.82
N ALA A 36 6.87 9.66 -7.77
CA ALA A 36 8.27 9.97 -7.54
C ALA A 36 9.25 9.07 -8.32
N PHE A 37 8.78 7.98 -8.93
CA PHE A 37 9.58 7.18 -9.86
C PHE A 37 9.58 7.83 -11.25
N SER A 38 10.66 7.64 -12.00
CA SER A 38 10.81 8.13 -13.38
C SER A 38 9.71 7.60 -14.32
N ASP A 39 9.19 6.40 -14.04
CA ASP A 39 8.14 5.72 -14.79
C ASP A 39 6.74 5.86 -14.16
N ASN A 40 6.54 6.80 -13.23
CA ASN A 40 5.32 6.96 -12.43
C ASN A 40 4.90 5.68 -11.67
N GLY A 41 5.88 4.88 -11.26
CA GLY A 41 5.72 3.75 -10.35
C GLY A 41 5.31 2.46 -11.05
N ILE A 42 5.38 2.39 -12.38
CA ILE A 42 5.00 1.19 -13.14
C ILE A 42 5.85 -0.02 -12.71
N ALA A 43 7.17 0.11 -12.68
CA ALA A 43 8.07 -0.95 -12.25
C ALA A 43 7.82 -1.34 -10.79
N PHE A 44 7.57 -0.36 -9.91
CA PHE A 44 7.29 -0.63 -8.50
C PHE A 44 5.98 -1.40 -8.29
N LYS A 45 4.89 -0.99 -8.96
CA LYS A 45 3.62 -1.73 -8.97
C LYS A 45 3.80 -3.15 -9.48
N ASN A 46 4.55 -3.33 -10.55
CA ASN A 46 4.87 -4.65 -11.08
C ASN A 46 5.64 -5.52 -10.06
N LYS A 47 6.54 -4.94 -9.27
CA LYS A 47 7.23 -5.67 -8.19
C LYS A 47 6.29 -6.06 -7.05
N ILE A 48 5.34 -5.19 -6.67
CA ILE A 48 4.32 -5.50 -5.66
C ILE A 48 3.48 -6.69 -6.13
N SER A 49 2.89 -6.61 -7.33
CA SER A 49 2.03 -7.68 -7.87
C SER A 49 2.80 -8.98 -8.10
N SER A 50 4.04 -8.91 -8.60
CA SER A 50 4.89 -10.10 -8.79
C SER A 50 5.21 -10.78 -7.47
N TYR A 51 5.47 -10.01 -6.42
CA TYR A 51 5.74 -10.55 -5.10
C TYR A 51 4.48 -11.14 -4.44
N GLN A 52 3.33 -10.49 -4.56
CA GLN A 52 2.05 -11.06 -4.12
C GLN A 52 1.77 -12.40 -4.79
N ASN A 53 1.96 -12.50 -6.10
CA ASN A 53 1.82 -13.75 -6.84
C ASN A 53 2.79 -14.83 -6.37
N LEU A 54 4.03 -14.46 -6.01
CA LEU A 54 4.98 -15.38 -5.39
C LEU A 54 4.45 -15.91 -4.06
N LEU A 55 3.99 -15.04 -3.16
CA LEU A 55 3.46 -15.44 -1.85
C LEU A 55 2.23 -16.35 -1.99
N ILE A 56 1.37 -16.10 -2.97
CA ILE A 56 0.19 -16.94 -3.28
C ILE A 56 0.64 -18.31 -3.79
N LYS A 57 1.54 -18.36 -4.79
CA LYS A 57 2.10 -19.60 -5.33
C LYS A 57 2.76 -20.44 -4.23
N GLU A 58 3.42 -19.76 -3.30
CA GLU A 58 4.06 -20.36 -2.14
C GLU A 58 3.10 -20.53 -0.96
N LYS A 59 1.79 -20.32 -1.11
CA LYS A 59 0.77 -20.54 -0.07
C LYS A 59 1.09 -19.85 1.28
N ILE A 60 1.77 -18.71 1.25
CA ILE A 60 2.04 -17.88 2.43
C ILE A 60 0.79 -17.03 2.72
N ILE A 61 0.24 -16.44 1.65
CA ILE A 61 -1.07 -15.80 1.61
C ILE A 61 -1.98 -16.55 0.63
N THR A 62 -3.29 -16.42 0.76
CA THR A 62 -4.25 -17.10 -0.12
C THR A 62 -4.53 -16.32 -1.40
N ASP A 63 -4.57 -15.00 -1.31
CA ASP A 63 -4.88 -14.06 -2.40
C ASP A 63 -4.33 -12.65 -2.02
N PRO A 64 -4.49 -11.60 -2.84
CA PRO A 64 -4.00 -10.26 -2.50
C PRO A 64 -4.98 -9.44 -1.64
N SER A 65 -6.03 -10.04 -1.06
CA SER A 65 -7.01 -9.34 -0.21
C SER A 65 -6.45 -8.93 1.14
N GLY A 66 -7.03 -7.92 1.76
CA GLY A 66 -6.71 -7.46 3.11
C GLY A 66 -6.84 -8.58 4.14
N LYS A 67 -7.82 -9.49 3.97
CA LYS A 67 -8.00 -10.67 4.81
C LYS A 67 -6.76 -11.56 4.84
N SER A 68 -6.19 -11.81 3.67
CA SER A 68 -4.97 -12.61 3.53
C SER A 68 -3.78 -11.98 4.26
N TYR A 69 -3.65 -10.65 4.23
CA TYR A 69 -2.63 -9.92 4.98
C TYR A 69 -2.88 -9.91 6.48
N LEU A 70 -4.15 -9.80 6.91
CA LEU A 70 -4.53 -9.87 8.32
C LEU A 70 -4.14 -11.23 8.91
N GLN A 71 -4.47 -12.31 8.19
CA GLN A 71 -4.10 -13.67 8.56
C GLN A 71 -2.59 -13.88 8.60
N LEU A 72 -1.84 -13.25 7.68
CA LEU A 72 -0.38 -13.30 7.71
C LEU A 72 0.18 -12.65 8.98
N LEU A 73 -0.31 -11.46 9.34
CA LEU A 73 0.09 -10.79 10.58
C LEU A 73 -0.28 -11.62 11.83
N GLN A 74 -1.47 -12.23 11.86
CA GLN A 74 -1.88 -13.14 12.93
C GLN A 74 -0.92 -14.32 13.07
N LYS A 75 -0.52 -14.96 11.96
CA LYS A 75 0.49 -16.03 11.99
C LYS A 75 1.81 -15.56 12.59
N PHE A 76 2.28 -14.36 12.25
CA PHE A 76 3.50 -13.79 12.85
C PHE A 76 3.35 -13.56 14.36
N ALA A 77 2.23 -12.96 14.81
CA ALA A 77 1.95 -12.75 16.22
C ALA A 77 1.91 -14.06 17.03
N ASP A 78 1.40 -15.13 16.43
CA ASP A 78 1.33 -16.47 17.02
C ASP A 78 2.68 -17.24 16.94
N GLY A 79 3.74 -16.63 16.43
CA GLY A 79 5.05 -17.28 16.21
C GLY A 79 5.08 -18.29 15.06
N LYS A 80 3.99 -18.42 14.29
CA LYS A 80 3.86 -19.35 13.15
C LYS A 80 4.24 -18.71 11.81
N GLY A 81 4.50 -17.41 11.77
CA GLY A 81 4.83 -16.66 10.54
C GLY A 81 6.11 -17.14 9.86
N LEU A 82 7.02 -17.73 10.62
CA LEU A 82 8.30 -18.26 10.15
C LEU A 82 8.24 -19.72 9.68
N ASN A 83 7.10 -20.41 9.85
CA ASN A 83 6.95 -21.80 9.40
C ASN A 83 7.09 -21.94 7.88
N LYS A 84 6.93 -20.84 7.13
CA LYS A 84 7.12 -20.79 5.70
C LYS A 84 7.77 -19.48 5.28
N VAL A 85 9.02 -19.57 4.85
CA VAL A 85 9.82 -18.46 4.38
C VAL A 85 9.70 -18.38 2.86
N PRO A 86 9.45 -17.19 2.27
CA PRO A 86 9.35 -17.07 0.81
C PRO A 86 10.70 -17.31 0.14
N SER A 87 10.69 -17.81 -1.10
CA SER A 87 11.94 -18.08 -1.84
C SER A 87 12.71 -16.81 -2.25
N LYS A 88 12.04 -15.66 -2.20
CA LYS A 88 12.62 -14.33 -2.44
C LYS A 88 12.10 -13.37 -1.40
N PHE A 89 12.88 -12.34 -1.09
CA PHE A 89 12.51 -11.28 -0.16
C PHE A 89 12.08 -10.02 -0.90
N PHE A 90 11.02 -9.36 -0.44
CA PHE A 90 10.48 -8.18 -1.11
C PHE A 90 11.52 -7.06 -1.20
N ILE A 91 12.28 -6.82 -0.13
CA ILE A 91 13.33 -5.79 -0.10
C ILE A 91 14.39 -6.04 -1.18
N ALA A 92 14.81 -7.30 -1.36
CA ALA A 92 15.75 -7.66 -2.42
C ALA A 92 15.15 -7.45 -3.83
N GLN A 93 13.85 -7.64 -4.01
CA GLN A 93 13.19 -7.33 -5.28
C GLN A 93 13.16 -5.82 -5.57
N LEU A 94 13.02 -4.97 -4.55
CA LEU A 94 13.02 -3.51 -4.72
C LEU A 94 14.38 -2.95 -5.12
N GLN A 95 15.47 -3.62 -4.78
CA GLN A 95 16.82 -3.22 -5.21
C GLN A 95 17.07 -3.38 -6.72
N THR A 96 16.16 -4.07 -7.43
CA THR A 96 16.28 -4.32 -8.88
C THR A 96 15.60 -3.27 -9.75
N ILE A 97 15.01 -2.23 -9.15
CA ILE A 97 14.37 -1.12 -9.85
C ILE A 97 15.02 0.20 -9.43
N GLU A 98 14.86 1.24 -10.25
CA GLU A 98 15.31 2.59 -9.89
C GLU A 98 14.62 3.04 -8.60
N SER A 99 15.36 3.66 -7.69
CA SER A 99 14.79 4.25 -6.47
C SER A 99 13.92 5.47 -6.80
N PRO A 100 12.83 5.73 -6.05
CA PRO A 100 12.07 6.95 -6.25
C PRO A 100 12.90 8.17 -5.85
N ASN A 101 12.59 9.32 -6.45
CA ASN A 101 13.14 10.59 -6.00
C ASN A 101 12.65 10.90 -4.57
N SER A 102 13.54 10.76 -3.58
CA SER A 102 13.20 10.91 -2.16
C SER A 102 12.71 12.31 -1.80
N ASP A 103 13.20 13.35 -2.49
CA ASP A 103 12.78 14.73 -2.25
C ASP A 103 11.34 14.92 -2.68
N LYS A 104 10.98 14.44 -3.87
CA LYS A 104 9.60 14.44 -4.38
C LYS A 104 8.65 13.70 -3.45
N VAL A 105 9.03 12.49 -2.99
CA VAL A 105 8.19 11.73 -2.05
C VAL A 105 7.95 12.54 -0.78
N ARG A 106 9.01 13.09 -0.18
CA ARG A 106 8.93 13.82 1.09
C ARG A 106 8.12 15.10 0.96
N GLU A 107 8.34 15.87 -0.11
CA GLU A 107 7.62 17.12 -0.36
C GLU A 107 6.12 16.86 -0.58
N CYS A 108 5.79 15.91 -1.46
CA CYS A 108 4.40 15.52 -1.72
C CYS A 108 3.71 15.05 -0.43
N GLN A 109 4.34 14.14 0.33
CA GLN A 109 3.77 13.66 1.59
C GLN A 109 3.60 14.76 2.63
N LYS A 110 4.51 15.74 2.69
CA LYS A 110 4.37 16.90 3.59
C LYS A 110 3.14 17.73 3.20
N ILE A 111 2.96 18.03 1.92
CA ILE A 111 1.81 18.77 1.40
C ILE A 111 0.52 17.99 1.71
N THR A 112 0.46 16.70 1.34
CA THR A 112 -0.70 15.82 1.59
C THR A 112 -1.10 15.80 3.06
N LYS A 113 -0.15 15.75 4.01
CA LYS A 113 -0.45 15.77 5.45
C LYS A 113 -0.96 17.13 5.91
N ASN A 114 -0.40 18.22 5.40
CA ASN A 114 -0.78 19.58 5.80
C ASN A 114 -2.16 19.97 5.26
N GLU A 115 -2.52 19.52 4.07
CA GLU A 115 -3.80 19.84 3.42
C GLU A 115 -4.94 18.89 3.85
N SER A 116 -4.61 17.74 4.43
CA SER A 116 -5.60 16.76 4.86
C SER A 116 -6.24 17.15 6.20
N GLU A 117 -7.47 17.66 6.16
CA GLU A 117 -8.29 17.95 7.35
C GLU A 117 -8.45 16.73 8.28
N GLN A 118 -8.46 15.51 7.71
CA GLN A 118 -8.63 14.27 8.46
C GLN A 118 -7.32 13.68 8.99
N TYR A 119 -6.16 14.30 8.75
CA TYR A 119 -4.86 13.67 9.06
C TYR A 119 -4.75 13.28 10.53
N ASN A 120 -5.09 14.18 11.45
CA ASN A 120 -4.93 13.94 12.89
C ASN A 120 -5.79 12.78 13.44
N ASN A 121 -6.92 12.49 12.78
CA ASN A 121 -7.86 11.43 13.18
C ASN A 121 -7.77 10.20 12.26
N SER A 122 -6.80 10.15 11.36
CA SER A 122 -6.64 9.05 10.40
C SER A 122 -5.98 7.82 11.01
N THR A 123 -6.30 6.63 10.47
CA THR A 123 -5.58 5.38 10.76
C THR A 123 -4.09 5.55 10.45
N PHE A 124 -3.75 6.29 9.39
CA PHE A 124 -2.36 6.65 9.07
C PHE A 124 -1.64 7.34 10.24
N LYS A 125 -2.25 8.31 10.92
CA LYS A 125 -1.60 8.99 12.06
C LYS A 125 -1.33 8.05 13.21
N ALA A 126 -2.27 7.16 13.52
CA ALA A 126 -2.07 6.13 14.54
C ALA A 126 -0.98 5.14 14.11
N PHE A 127 -0.92 4.79 12.82
CA PHE A 127 0.11 3.93 12.26
C PHE A 127 1.50 4.57 12.38
N GLU A 128 1.64 5.87 12.07
CA GLU A 128 2.90 6.60 12.26
C GLU A 128 3.41 6.51 13.70
N LYS A 129 2.51 6.64 14.69
CA LYS A 129 2.87 6.46 16.11
C LYS A 129 3.36 5.05 16.40
N VAL A 130 2.68 4.03 15.88
CA VAL A 130 3.07 2.61 16.07
C VAL A 130 4.44 2.32 15.48
N ILE A 131 4.74 2.77 14.26
CA ILE A 131 6.03 2.51 13.60
C ILE A 131 7.18 3.37 14.15
N SER A 132 6.89 4.49 14.80
CA SER A 132 7.91 5.33 15.45
C SER A 132 8.39 4.78 16.79
N ASN A 133 7.64 3.86 17.39
CA ASN A 133 8.01 3.20 18.64
C ASN A 133 9.09 2.14 18.39
N GLN A 134 10.00 1.99 19.35
CA GLN A 134 11.06 0.97 19.31
C GLN A 134 10.52 -0.42 19.70
N TYR A 135 9.64 -0.98 18.88
CA TYR A 135 9.15 -2.34 19.07
C TYR A 135 10.13 -3.38 18.53
N SER A 136 10.19 -4.54 19.20
CA SER A 136 10.70 -5.76 18.55
C SER A 136 9.79 -6.12 17.36
N PRO A 137 10.26 -6.89 16.38
CA PRO A 137 9.44 -7.21 15.22
C PRO A 137 8.11 -7.90 15.59
N ASN A 138 8.12 -8.81 16.56
CA ASN A 138 6.89 -9.46 17.02
C ASN A 138 5.94 -8.49 17.73
N SER A 139 6.47 -7.63 18.61
CA SER A 139 5.66 -6.60 19.29
C SER A 139 5.07 -5.59 18.30
N LEU A 140 5.80 -5.27 17.22
CA LEU A 140 5.31 -4.41 16.14
C LEU A 140 4.13 -5.06 15.41
N VAL A 141 4.23 -6.34 15.06
CA VAL A 141 3.12 -7.08 14.43
C VAL A 141 1.87 -7.06 15.32
N VAL A 142 2.02 -7.32 16.62
CA VAL A 142 0.90 -7.28 17.58
C VAL A 142 0.29 -5.88 17.67
N ALA A 143 1.11 -4.82 17.66
CA ALA A 143 0.63 -3.44 17.66
C ALA A 143 -0.12 -3.10 16.38
N LEU A 144 0.35 -3.58 15.22
CA LEU A 144 -0.32 -3.40 13.93
C LEU A 144 -1.66 -4.14 13.87
N LEU A 145 -1.75 -5.36 14.42
CA LEU A 145 -3.01 -6.11 14.49
C LEU A 145 -4.07 -5.44 15.36
N LYS A 146 -3.67 -4.66 16.36
CA LYS A 146 -4.60 -3.88 17.19
C LYS A 146 -5.11 -2.63 16.49
N LEU A 147 -4.39 -2.16 15.47
CA LEU A 147 -4.67 -0.92 14.76
C LEU A 147 -5.41 -1.15 13.44
N LEU A 148 -4.94 -2.10 12.64
CA LEU A 148 -5.38 -2.28 11.26
C LEU A 148 -6.52 -3.30 11.20
N ILE A 149 -7.59 -2.93 10.50
CA ILE A 149 -8.69 -3.82 10.14
C ILE A 149 -8.51 -4.35 8.71
N GLU A 150 -9.34 -5.32 8.31
CA GLU A 150 -9.30 -5.94 6.99
C GLU A 150 -9.37 -4.89 5.86
N GLU A 151 -10.22 -3.88 6.02
CA GLU A 151 -10.45 -2.80 5.06
C GLU A 151 -9.25 -1.87 4.91
N ASP A 152 -8.48 -1.63 5.98
CA ASP A 152 -7.21 -0.91 5.88
C ASP A 152 -6.24 -1.68 5.01
N LEU A 153 -6.20 -3.00 5.20
CA LEU A 153 -5.30 -3.89 4.50
C LEU A 153 -5.66 -4.09 3.04
N GLU A 154 -6.74 -3.48 2.53
CA GLU A 154 -6.96 -3.37 1.08
C GLU A 154 -6.13 -2.28 0.42
N LEU A 155 -5.65 -1.30 1.18
CA LEU A 155 -4.87 -0.19 0.66
C LEU A 155 -3.42 -0.61 0.38
N ASP A 156 -2.95 -0.28 -0.83
CA ASP A 156 -1.55 -0.44 -1.23
C ASP A 156 -0.59 0.13 -0.19
N PHE A 157 -0.95 1.26 0.41
CA PHE A 157 -0.19 1.87 1.50
C PHE A 157 0.22 0.80 2.52
N TYR A 158 -0.74 0.14 3.17
CA TYR A 158 -0.47 -0.83 4.23
C TYR A 158 0.09 -2.14 3.69
N LYS A 159 -0.40 -2.64 2.55
CA LYS A 159 0.12 -3.87 1.91
C LYS A 159 1.63 -3.76 1.71
N ILE A 160 2.12 -2.66 1.12
CA ILE A 160 3.55 -2.42 0.89
C ILE A 160 4.34 -2.45 2.20
N ARG A 161 3.86 -1.78 3.25
CA ARG A 161 4.58 -1.73 4.55
C ARG A 161 4.64 -3.11 5.19
N ILE A 162 3.59 -3.92 5.08
CA ILE A 162 3.59 -5.31 5.58
C ILE A 162 4.54 -6.19 4.77
N LEU A 163 4.59 -6.05 3.45
CA LEU A 163 5.55 -6.77 2.61
C LEU A 163 7.00 -6.43 3.01
N VAL A 164 7.29 -5.15 3.28
CA VAL A 164 8.61 -4.72 3.78
C VAL A 164 8.89 -5.28 5.18
N LEU A 165 7.93 -5.16 6.11
CA LEU A 165 8.08 -5.63 7.49
C LEU A 165 8.34 -7.14 7.54
N THR A 166 7.48 -7.92 6.91
CA THR A 166 7.61 -9.39 6.88
C THR A 166 8.89 -9.82 6.18
N SER A 167 9.29 -9.12 5.11
CA SER A 167 10.59 -9.33 4.46
C SER A 167 11.77 -9.10 5.40
N LYS A 168 11.70 -8.12 6.33
CA LYS A 168 12.75 -7.93 7.34
C LYS A 168 12.75 -9.07 8.36
N ILE A 169 11.56 -9.42 8.86
CA ILE A 169 11.42 -10.52 9.83
C ILE A 169 11.96 -11.84 9.27
N TYR A 170 11.74 -12.13 7.99
CA TYR A 170 12.28 -13.33 7.35
C TYR A 170 13.81 -13.34 7.16
N MET A 171 14.46 -12.18 7.23
CA MET A 171 15.91 -12.04 7.03
C MET A 171 16.70 -12.01 8.34
N GLU A 172 16.03 -11.87 9.49
CA GLU A 172 16.59 -11.99 10.84
C GLU A 172 16.65 -13.46 11.29
#